data_AF-G8YV51-F1
#
_entry.id   AF-G8YV51-F1
#
_cell.length_a   1.000
_cell.length_b   1.000
_cell.length_c   1.000
_cell.angle_alpha   90.00
_cell.angle_beta   90.00
_cell.angle_gamma   90.00
#
_symmetry.space_group_name_H-M   'P 1'
#
loop_
_entity.id
_entity.type
_entity.pdbx_description
1 polymer ?
#
loop_
_entity_poly.entity_id
_entity_poly.type
_entity_poly.pdbx_seq_one_letter_code
_entity_poly.pdbx_strand_id
1 'polypeptide(L)'
;MSNAANIDSLKELISTSPLQDESEGHGERNIELDLSKAEVLKYGEEDQNTEADDQVRRVETLLNQQSQKLQRIQERNELLKRRSKLLEEIENSEKQIHGKRRESSMRDQNKQLDALLIENSKLHTEAEYDYPEASNSSDDGHMLKDIHVLPSSNISARLKQAKRFFNDISIENIRSSTIYDEKSDIFKRTISYSVSTVFFRLPIAIVIDSRSDKVLQIDIPELSDKDGIIMNLMLLSKQYVDILLKNYIPKKKIDLIMFSLGSLTTCLKQRCHEICKVFEVFGSFIKNKKVKTNISKEANDHLITDISMRSKNSVTLLVPSKSSNEAYFKLDLIWEICVTDNILGVCGNELRLYITKEVNGVRQYDIKNGNSLFIGLVQEYGVIRSLKILFKSVFEIEV
;
A
#
# COMPACT_ATOMS: atom_id res chain seq x y z
N MET A 1 5.35 -24.94 -17.32
CA MET A 1 4.49 -24.65 -18.50
C MET A 1 4.24 -23.14 -18.55
N SER A 2 3.85 -22.61 -19.70
CA SER A 2 3.98 -21.18 -20.04
C SER A 2 3.13 -20.23 -19.20
N ASN A 3 3.78 -19.25 -18.55
CA ASN A 3 3.13 -18.02 -18.10
C ASN A 3 2.88 -17.14 -19.33
N ALA A 4 1.76 -17.34 -20.02
CA ALA A 4 1.22 -16.32 -20.91
C ALA A 4 0.62 -15.20 -20.06
N ALA A 5 0.95 -13.94 -20.36
CA ALA A 5 0.36 -12.80 -19.68
C ALA A 5 -1.16 -12.73 -19.97
N ASN A 6 -1.97 -12.44 -18.97
CA ASN A 6 -3.36 -12.03 -19.19
C ASN A 6 -3.36 -10.72 -19.97
N ILE A 7 -3.80 -10.78 -21.23
CA ILE A 7 -4.13 -9.59 -22.03
C ILE A 7 -5.61 -9.32 -21.78
N ASP A 8 -5.93 -8.63 -20.68
CA ASP A 8 -7.31 -8.33 -20.27
C ASP A 8 -7.95 -7.17 -21.08
N SER A 9 -7.34 -6.76 -22.21
CA SER A 9 -8.00 -5.87 -23.17
C SER A 9 -7.47 -5.99 -24.60
N LEU A 10 -8.32 -6.45 -25.53
CA LEU A 10 -8.05 -6.41 -26.97
C LEU A 10 -7.90 -4.98 -27.51
N LYS A 11 -8.32 -3.96 -26.74
CA LYS A 11 -8.10 -2.53 -27.04
C LYS A 11 -6.62 -2.15 -27.15
N GLU A 12 -5.74 -2.74 -26.34
CA GLU A 12 -4.30 -2.41 -26.39
C GLU A 12 -3.65 -2.86 -27.70
N LEU A 13 -4.14 -3.95 -28.29
CA LEU A 13 -3.55 -4.55 -29.50
C LEU A 13 -3.97 -3.83 -30.80
N ILE A 14 -4.95 -2.93 -30.74
CA ILE A 14 -5.53 -2.20 -31.89
C ILE A 14 -5.21 -0.68 -31.82
N SER A 15 -4.61 -0.20 -30.72
CA SER A 15 -4.25 1.22 -30.53
C SER A 15 -2.99 1.64 -31.31
N THR A 16 -2.20 0.69 -31.82
CA THR A 16 -0.97 0.96 -32.59
C THR A 16 -1.25 1.31 -34.06
N SER A 17 -1.80 2.49 -34.29
CA SER A 17 -1.72 3.19 -35.58
C SER A 17 -1.52 4.69 -35.33
N PRO A 18 -0.65 5.37 -36.10
CA PRO A 18 -0.17 6.69 -35.73
C PRO A 18 -1.22 7.78 -35.93
N LEU A 19 -1.30 8.66 -34.91
CA LEU A 19 -1.82 10.03 -34.95
C LEU A 19 -3.29 10.22 -35.37
N GLN A 20 -4.15 10.37 -34.36
CA GLN A 20 -5.17 11.42 -34.42
C GLN A 20 -4.50 12.74 -34.00
N ASP A 21 -4.51 13.75 -34.86
CA ASP A 21 -4.34 15.13 -34.40
C ASP A 21 -5.58 15.54 -33.61
N GLU A 22 -5.39 16.02 -32.39
CA GLU A 22 -6.44 16.63 -31.58
C GLU A 22 -6.89 17.94 -32.25
N SER A 23 -7.99 17.86 -33.00
CA SER A 23 -8.74 19.03 -33.48
C SER A 23 -10.23 18.82 -33.23
N GLU A 24 -10.60 18.82 -31.95
CA GLU A 24 -11.97 19.15 -31.57
C GLU A 24 -12.33 20.54 -32.13
N GLY A 25 -13.54 20.67 -32.69
CA GLY A 25 -14.09 22.00 -33.00
C GLY A 25 -13.92 22.52 -34.42
N HIS A 26 -14.18 21.71 -35.45
CA HIS A 26 -14.86 22.23 -36.64
C HIS A 26 -15.89 21.24 -37.20
N GLY A 27 -17.15 21.66 -37.19
CA GLY A 27 -18.25 20.90 -37.77
C GLY A 27 -18.15 20.78 -39.29
N GLU A 28 -18.88 19.79 -39.81
CA GLU A 28 -19.29 19.56 -41.20
C GLU A 28 -18.81 20.58 -42.24
N ARG A 29 -17.53 20.54 -42.59
CA ARG A 29 -17.08 21.09 -43.87
C ARG A 29 -17.47 20.11 -44.96
N ASN A 30 -18.69 20.30 -45.47
CA ASN A 30 -19.03 19.87 -46.82
C ASN A 30 -17.90 20.32 -47.75
N ILE A 31 -17.24 19.36 -48.39
CA ILE A 31 -16.16 19.64 -49.32
C ILE A 31 -16.82 20.07 -50.63
N GLU A 32 -17.23 21.34 -50.69
CA GLU A 32 -17.61 21.96 -51.95
C GLU A 32 -16.44 21.91 -52.93
N LEU A 33 -16.75 21.70 -54.21
CA LEU A 33 -15.75 21.71 -55.27
C LEU A 33 -15.19 23.14 -55.40
N ASP A 34 -13.97 23.34 -54.92
CA ASP A 34 -13.24 24.59 -55.10
C ASP A 34 -12.78 24.75 -56.56
N LEU A 35 -13.71 25.22 -57.40
CA LEU A 35 -13.54 25.50 -58.82
C LEU A 35 -12.68 26.76 -59.08
N SER A 36 -12.29 27.51 -58.05
CA SER A 36 -11.52 28.77 -58.19
C SER A 36 -10.19 28.61 -58.92
N LYS A 37 -9.61 27.40 -58.92
CA LYS A 37 -8.38 27.08 -59.67
C LYS A 37 -8.58 26.79 -61.15
N ALA A 38 -9.82 26.72 -61.64
CA ALA A 38 -10.14 26.53 -63.06
C ALA A 38 -10.40 27.85 -63.80
N GLU A 39 -10.70 28.95 -63.09
CA GLU A 39 -11.04 30.24 -63.73
C GLU A 39 -9.83 31.11 -64.11
N VAL A 40 -8.62 30.77 -63.63
CA VAL A 40 -7.40 31.48 -64.04
C VAL A 40 -6.91 30.94 -65.38
N LEU A 41 -7.47 31.45 -66.48
CA LEU A 41 -6.82 31.61 -67.80
C LEU A 41 -7.76 32.27 -68.83
N LYS A 42 -7.79 33.61 -68.86
CA LYS A 42 -8.10 34.38 -70.07
C LYS A 42 -7.21 35.60 -70.21
N TYR A 43 -6.69 35.74 -71.43
CA TYR A 43 -5.99 36.84 -72.09
C TYR A 43 -4.48 36.63 -72.34
N GLY A 44 -4.17 36.42 -73.62
CA GLY A 44 -2.84 36.09 -74.14
C GLY A 44 -2.95 35.22 -75.41
N GLU A 45 -3.45 35.80 -76.50
CA GLU A 45 -3.19 35.32 -77.86
C GLU A 45 -1.70 35.63 -78.15
N GLU A 46 -0.87 34.85 -78.83
CA GLU A 46 -1.07 33.89 -79.94
C GLU A 46 -0.05 32.73 -79.85
N ASP A 47 -0.49 31.45 -79.83
CA ASP A 47 0.26 30.22 -80.24
C ASP A 47 -0.61 28.96 -79.95
N GLN A 48 -1.79 28.90 -80.57
CA GLN A 48 -2.99 28.44 -79.84
C GLN A 48 -3.40 26.96 -79.89
N ASN A 49 -2.83 26.09 -80.73
CA ASN A 49 -3.41 24.74 -80.92
C ASN A 49 -2.76 23.60 -80.12
N THR A 50 -1.56 23.76 -79.56
CA THR A 50 -0.89 22.69 -78.79
C THR A 50 -0.97 22.93 -77.28
N GLU A 51 -0.78 24.17 -76.83
CA GLU A 51 -0.80 24.48 -75.39
C GLU A 51 -2.22 24.45 -74.79
N ALA A 52 -3.24 24.82 -75.56
CA ALA A 52 -4.64 24.73 -75.12
C ALA A 52 -5.06 23.27 -74.87
N ASP A 53 -4.73 22.36 -75.80
CA ASP A 53 -5.00 20.92 -75.67
C ASP A 53 -4.26 20.30 -74.47
N ASP A 54 -2.99 20.67 -74.24
CA ASP A 54 -2.24 20.20 -73.07
C ASP A 54 -2.73 20.81 -71.74
N GLN A 55 -3.27 22.02 -71.75
CA GLN A 55 -3.95 22.60 -70.58
C GLN A 55 -5.28 21.90 -70.28
N VAL A 56 -6.10 21.61 -71.30
CA VAL A 56 -7.34 20.82 -71.14
C VAL A 56 -7.02 19.43 -70.59
N ARG A 57 -6.02 18.73 -71.12
CA ARG A 57 -5.55 17.43 -70.58
C ARG A 57 -5.04 17.51 -69.14
N ARG A 58 -4.40 18.62 -68.73
CA ARG A 58 -4.02 18.86 -67.33
C ARG A 58 -5.25 19.03 -66.44
N VAL A 59 -6.27 19.76 -66.89
CA VAL A 59 -7.55 19.89 -66.15
C VAL A 59 -8.28 18.55 -66.05
N GLU A 60 -8.34 17.75 -67.13
CA GLU A 60 -8.93 16.41 -67.13
C GLU A 60 -8.19 15.43 -66.21
N THR A 61 -6.85 15.45 -66.20
CA THR A 61 -6.06 14.61 -65.29
C THR A 61 -6.21 15.04 -63.84
N LEU A 62 -6.29 16.35 -63.55
CA LEU A 62 -6.61 16.86 -62.21
C LEU A 62 -8.02 16.49 -61.77
N LEU A 63 -9.03 16.59 -62.66
CA LEU A 63 -10.41 16.20 -62.38
C LEU A 63 -10.50 14.69 -62.07
N ASN A 64 -9.83 13.85 -62.86
CA ASN A 64 -9.72 12.41 -62.61
C ASN A 64 -9.01 12.11 -61.26
N GLN A 65 -7.95 12.83 -60.91
CA GLN A 65 -7.28 12.69 -59.61
C GLN A 65 -8.18 13.12 -58.44
N GLN A 66 -8.96 14.20 -58.56
CA GLN A 66 -9.93 14.60 -57.54
C GLN A 66 -11.09 13.61 -57.42
N SER A 67 -11.58 13.05 -58.53
CA SER A 67 -12.59 12.00 -58.54
C SER A 67 -12.10 10.73 -57.82
N GLN A 68 -10.89 10.25 -58.15
CA GLN A 68 -10.25 9.13 -57.45
C GLN A 68 -10.01 9.41 -55.96
N LYS A 69 -9.61 10.64 -55.61
CA LYS A 69 -9.46 11.07 -54.22
C LYS A 69 -10.79 11.02 -53.47
N LEU A 70 -11.88 11.47 -54.09
CA LEU A 70 -13.22 11.46 -53.50
C LEU A 70 -13.73 10.03 -53.32
N GLN A 71 -13.52 9.14 -54.29
CA GLN A 71 -13.79 7.70 -54.16
C GLN A 71 -13.02 7.08 -52.98
N ARG A 72 -11.71 7.31 -52.87
CA ARG A 72 -10.90 6.80 -51.75
C ARG A 72 -11.33 7.37 -50.39
N ILE A 73 -11.84 8.61 -50.34
CA ILE A 73 -12.41 9.19 -49.11
C ILE A 73 -13.74 8.50 -48.75
N GLN A 74 -14.59 8.20 -49.73
CA GLN A 74 -15.82 7.42 -49.51
C GLN A 74 -15.49 6.01 -49.01
N GLU A 75 -14.57 5.29 -49.65
CA GLU A 75 -14.07 3.98 -49.20
C GLU A 75 -13.53 4.05 -47.77
N ARG A 76 -12.69 5.05 -47.45
CA ARG A 76 -12.18 5.27 -46.08
C ARG A 76 -13.31 5.47 -45.08
N ASN A 77 -14.31 6.27 -45.41
CA ASN A 77 -15.43 6.56 -44.52
C ASN A 77 -16.36 5.34 -44.35
N GLU A 78 -16.54 4.52 -45.38
CA GLU A 78 -17.20 3.21 -45.25
C GLU A 78 -16.42 2.24 -44.35
N LEU A 79 -15.10 2.14 -44.55
CA LEU A 79 -14.24 1.30 -43.71
C LEU A 79 -14.23 1.76 -42.25
N LEU A 80 -14.25 3.07 -41.98
CA LEU A 80 -14.41 3.62 -40.64
C LEU A 80 -15.78 3.24 -40.02
N LYS A 81 -16.88 3.33 -40.79
CA LYS A 81 -18.21 2.87 -40.33
C LYS A 81 -18.26 1.36 -40.09
N ARG A 82 -17.59 0.55 -40.90
CA ARG A 82 -17.46 -0.91 -40.67
C ARG A 82 -16.63 -1.20 -39.41
N ARG A 83 -15.51 -0.48 -39.21
CA ARG A 83 -14.67 -0.58 -38.01
C ARG A 83 -15.44 -0.22 -36.74
N SER A 84 -16.25 0.85 -36.75
CA SER A 84 -17.04 1.23 -35.57
C SER A 84 -18.08 0.17 -35.21
N LYS A 85 -18.78 -0.40 -36.19
CA LYS A 85 -19.73 -1.51 -35.97
C LYS A 85 -19.05 -2.76 -35.41
N LEU A 86 -17.90 -3.14 -35.96
CA LEU A 86 -17.13 -4.29 -35.46
C LEU A 86 -16.64 -4.08 -34.02
N LEU A 87 -16.25 -2.86 -33.64
CA LEU A 87 -15.90 -2.54 -32.25
C LEU A 87 -17.10 -2.66 -31.31
N GLU A 88 -18.29 -2.23 -31.73
CA GLU A 88 -19.53 -2.35 -30.97
C GLU A 88 -19.99 -3.82 -30.83
N GLU A 89 -19.83 -4.64 -31.89
CA GLU A 89 -20.05 -6.09 -31.85
C GLU A 89 -19.06 -6.81 -30.92
N ILE A 90 -17.79 -6.40 -30.90
CA ILE A 90 -16.77 -6.91 -29.97
C ILE A 90 -17.14 -6.55 -28.52
N GLU A 91 -17.46 -5.28 -28.23
CA GLU A 91 -17.80 -4.85 -26.87
C GLU A 91 -19.07 -5.58 -26.35
N ASN A 92 -20.08 -5.78 -27.21
CA ASN A 92 -21.26 -6.57 -26.86
C ASN A 92 -20.92 -8.07 -26.64
N SER A 93 -20.00 -8.63 -27.42
CA SER A 93 -19.53 -10.01 -27.25
C SER A 93 -18.73 -10.19 -25.95
N GLU A 94 -17.85 -9.24 -25.62
CA GLU A 94 -17.10 -9.21 -24.35
C GLU A 94 -18.04 -9.12 -23.14
N LYS A 95 -19.06 -8.25 -23.19
CA LYS A 95 -20.11 -8.17 -22.17
C LYS A 95 -20.86 -9.49 -21.99
N GLN A 96 -21.24 -10.16 -23.09
CA GLN A 96 -21.89 -11.48 -23.02
C GLN A 96 -20.98 -12.57 -22.45
N ILE A 97 -19.69 -12.57 -22.81
CA ILE A 97 -18.69 -13.52 -22.27
C ILE A 97 -18.49 -13.29 -20.76
N HIS A 98 -18.36 -12.04 -20.31
CA HIS A 98 -18.29 -11.71 -18.89
C HIS A 98 -19.55 -12.11 -18.12
N GLY A 99 -20.75 -11.89 -18.69
CA GLY A 99 -22.02 -12.38 -18.14
C GLY A 99 -22.01 -13.89 -17.94
N LYS A 100 -21.70 -14.66 -19.00
CA LYS A 100 -21.65 -16.13 -18.95
C LYS A 100 -20.56 -16.66 -18.01
N ARG A 101 -19.38 -16.04 -17.94
CA ARG A 101 -18.34 -16.40 -16.96
C ARG A 101 -18.82 -16.18 -15.52
N ARG A 102 -19.51 -15.07 -15.25
CA ARG A 102 -20.08 -14.78 -13.93
C ARG A 102 -21.18 -15.77 -13.56
N GLU A 103 -22.07 -16.10 -14.49
CA GLU A 103 -23.09 -17.14 -14.29
C GLU A 103 -22.49 -18.52 -14.02
N SER A 104 -21.45 -18.93 -14.76
CA SER A 104 -20.76 -20.20 -14.49
C SER A 104 -20.14 -20.20 -13.10
N SER A 105 -19.39 -19.15 -12.74
CA SER A 105 -18.77 -19.05 -11.43
C SER A 105 -19.78 -19.10 -10.28
N MET A 106 -20.96 -18.50 -10.43
CA MET A 106 -22.04 -18.59 -9.43
C MET A 106 -22.65 -20.00 -9.38
N ARG A 107 -22.80 -20.69 -10.51
CA ARG A 107 -23.28 -22.09 -10.55
C ARG A 107 -22.28 -23.05 -9.91
N ASP A 108 -20.99 -22.84 -10.14
CA ASP A 108 -19.94 -23.69 -9.57
C ASP A 108 -19.78 -23.45 -8.06
N GLN A 109 -19.91 -22.20 -7.61
CA GLN A 109 -20.01 -21.87 -6.17
C GLN A 109 -21.26 -22.49 -5.52
N ASN A 110 -22.43 -22.42 -6.16
CA ASN A 110 -23.65 -23.06 -5.63
C ASN A 110 -23.51 -24.59 -5.56
N LYS A 111 -22.95 -25.25 -6.58
CA LYS A 111 -22.67 -26.68 -6.53
C LYS A 111 -21.68 -27.06 -5.41
N GLN A 112 -20.67 -26.23 -5.16
CA GLN A 112 -19.73 -26.44 -4.08
C GLN A 112 -20.40 -26.25 -2.71
N LEU A 113 -21.31 -25.28 -2.58
CA LEU A 113 -22.15 -25.09 -1.40
C LEU A 113 -23.06 -26.30 -1.16
N ASP A 114 -23.78 -26.75 -2.18
CA ASP A 114 -24.67 -27.91 -2.12
C ASP A 114 -23.91 -29.18 -1.72
N ALA A 115 -22.70 -29.38 -2.26
CA ALA A 115 -21.83 -30.49 -1.87
C ALA A 115 -21.43 -30.43 -0.38
N LEU A 116 -21.03 -29.26 0.13
CA LEU A 116 -20.67 -29.06 1.54
C LEU A 116 -21.88 -29.19 2.49
N LEU A 117 -23.09 -28.84 2.04
CA LEU A 117 -24.33 -29.05 2.78
C LEU A 117 -24.69 -30.53 2.87
N ILE A 118 -24.55 -31.27 1.77
CA ILE A 118 -24.76 -32.73 1.73
C ILE A 118 -23.72 -33.45 2.61
N GLU A 119 -22.45 -33.03 2.55
CA GLU A 119 -21.38 -33.57 3.39
C GLU A 119 -21.65 -33.35 4.89
N ASN A 120 -22.04 -32.13 5.29
CA ASN A 120 -22.49 -31.85 6.68
C ASN A 120 -23.69 -32.73 7.09
N SER A 121 -24.70 -32.87 6.23
CA SER A 121 -25.89 -33.67 6.58
C SER A 121 -25.57 -35.14 6.82
N LYS A 122 -24.59 -35.71 6.10
CA LYS A 122 -24.15 -37.10 6.29
C LYS A 122 -23.38 -37.28 7.59
N LEU A 123 -22.44 -36.37 7.87
CA LEU A 123 -21.69 -36.36 9.12
C LEU A 123 -22.61 -36.21 10.34
N HIS A 124 -23.70 -35.45 10.22
CA HIS A 124 -24.74 -35.37 11.26
C HIS A 124 -25.39 -36.73 11.53
N THR A 125 -25.85 -37.45 10.49
CA THR A 125 -26.46 -38.78 10.66
C THR A 125 -25.48 -39.86 11.09
N GLU A 126 -24.18 -39.73 10.81
CA GLU A 126 -23.15 -40.67 11.27
C GLU A 126 -22.75 -40.40 12.74
N ALA A 127 -22.75 -39.13 13.18
CA ALA A 127 -22.45 -38.75 14.56
C ALA A 127 -23.59 -39.01 15.56
N GLU A 128 -24.83 -39.19 15.10
CA GLU A 128 -26.01 -39.39 15.98
C GLU A 128 -26.14 -40.84 16.51
N TYR A 129 -25.36 -41.80 15.99
CA TYR A 129 -25.41 -43.22 16.39
C TYR A 129 -24.27 -43.70 17.29
N ASP A 130 -23.15 -42.97 17.39
CA ASP A 130 -22.03 -43.31 18.27
C ASP A 130 -21.98 -42.35 19.49
N TYR A 131 -22.01 -42.93 20.69
CA TYR A 131 -21.93 -42.31 22.04
C TYR A 131 -23.22 -41.78 22.70
N PRO A 132 -23.89 -42.62 23.51
CA PRO A 132 -24.61 -42.16 24.68
C PRO A 132 -23.67 -41.86 25.87
N GLU A 133 -24.13 -40.95 26.74
CA GLU A 133 -23.65 -40.62 28.10
C GLU A 133 -22.52 -39.58 28.32
N ALA A 134 -22.83 -38.71 29.31
CA ALA A 134 -21.93 -37.99 30.22
C ALA A 134 -21.22 -36.67 29.79
N SER A 135 -21.97 -35.58 30.03
CA SER A 135 -21.52 -34.33 30.68
C SER A 135 -20.86 -33.23 29.84
N ASN A 136 -21.20 -31.99 30.20
CA ASN A 136 -20.75 -30.71 29.63
C ASN A 136 -21.20 -30.44 28.20
N SER A 137 -22.41 -29.86 28.11
CA SER A 137 -23.04 -29.34 26.90
C SER A 137 -22.14 -28.38 26.12
N SER A 138 -21.50 -28.90 25.09
CA SER A 138 -21.01 -28.14 23.95
C SER A 138 -21.15 -28.97 22.69
N ASP A 139 -22.34 -28.97 22.11
CA ASP A 139 -22.44 -28.77 20.67
C ASP A 139 -23.66 -27.91 20.36
N ASP A 140 -23.48 -27.07 19.35
CA ASP A 140 -24.35 -26.02 18.85
C ASP A 140 -24.93 -24.99 19.84
N GLY A 141 -24.65 -23.73 19.52
CA GLY A 141 -25.61 -22.65 19.78
C GLY A 141 -26.78 -22.79 18.81
N HIS A 142 -27.57 -23.86 18.95
CA HIS A 142 -28.74 -24.15 18.11
C HIS A 142 -29.66 -22.93 18.13
N MET A 143 -29.82 -22.32 16.95
CA MET A 143 -30.42 -20.99 16.75
C MET A 143 -29.54 -19.89 17.37
N LEU A 144 -29.03 -18.98 16.54
CA LEU A 144 -28.09 -17.89 16.88
C LEU A 144 -28.76 -16.79 17.72
N LYS A 145 -29.23 -17.21 18.90
CA LYS A 145 -30.52 -16.85 19.51
C LYS A 145 -31.71 -17.12 18.58
N ASP A 146 -32.88 -17.26 19.20
CA ASP A 146 -34.12 -16.76 18.58
C ASP A 146 -34.17 -15.22 18.62
N ILE A 147 -33.22 -14.63 17.87
CA ILE A 147 -33.29 -13.32 17.22
C ILE A 147 -33.37 -12.06 18.11
N HIS A 148 -32.67 -12.09 19.25
CA HIS A 148 -31.91 -10.91 19.69
C HIS A 148 -30.44 -11.24 19.56
N VAL A 149 -29.63 -10.55 18.75
CA VAL A 149 -28.20 -10.92 18.55
C VAL A 149 -27.29 -10.31 19.64
N LEU A 150 -26.36 -11.11 20.18
CA LEU A 150 -25.28 -10.69 21.12
C LEU A 150 -24.05 -11.59 20.91
N PRO A 151 -22.85 -11.17 21.34
CA PRO A 151 -21.65 -12.01 21.30
C PRO A 151 -21.81 -13.33 22.06
N SER A 152 -21.01 -14.34 21.70
CA SER A 152 -21.00 -15.64 22.38
C SER A 152 -20.66 -15.52 23.88
N SER A 153 -21.19 -16.46 24.66
CA SER A 153 -20.92 -16.58 26.10
C SER A 153 -19.52 -17.15 26.40
N ASN A 154 -18.92 -17.87 25.44
CA ASN A 154 -17.60 -18.49 25.59
C ASN A 154 -16.47 -17.42 25.60
N ILE A 155 -16.10 -17.00 26.81
CA ILE A 155 -15.03 -16.02 27.07
C ILE A 155 -13.70 -16.47 26.47
N SER A 156 -13.36 -17.76 26.56
CA SER A 156 -12.10 -18.30 26.03
C SER A 156 -12.02 -18.22 24.51
N ALA A 157 -13.11 -18.52 23.80
CA ALA A 157 -13.20 -18.36 22.35
C ALA A 157 -13.13 -16.88 21.95
N ARG A 158 -13.85 -16.00 22.65
CA ARG A 158 -13.80 -14.53 22.42
C ARG A 158 -12.42 -13.94 22.70
N LEU A 159 -11.72 -14.41 23.72
CA LEU A 159 -10.36 -13.96 24.03
C LEU A 159 -9.36 -14.45 22.96
N LYS A 160 -9.49 -15.69 22.47
CA LYS A 160 -8.72 -16.18 21.31
C LYS A 160 -8.99 -15.34 20.06
N GLN A 161 -10.25 -14.96 19.81
CA GLN A 161 -10.60 -14.10 18.68
C GLN A 161 -10.05 -12.68 18.84
N ALA A 162 -10.17 -12.06 20.03
CA ALA A 162 -9.59 -10.75 20.33
C ALA A 162 -8.05 -10.75 20.15
N LYS A 163 -7.36 -11.80 20.59
CA LYS A 163 -5.92 -11.98 20.37
C LYS A 163 -5.52 -12.07 18.90
N ARG A 164 -6.40 -12.48 17.97
CA ARG A 164 -6.10 -12.44 16.52
C ARG A 164 -5.95 -11.01 16.00
N PHE A 165 -6.69 -10.05 16.56
CA PHE A 165 -6.59 -8.63 16.18
C PHE A 165 -5.39 -7.93 16.85
N PHE A 166 -4.95 -8.41 18.02
CA PHE A 166 -3.85 -7.85 18.80
C PHE A 166 -2.78 -8.91 19.10
N ASN A 167 -2.26 -9.56 18.06
CA ASN A 167 -1.30 -10.67 18.20
C ASN A 167 0.04 -10.24 18.82
N ASP A 168 0.39 -8.97 18.69
CA ASP A 168 1.72 -8.43 19.02
C ASP A 168 1.83 -7.82 20.43
N ILE A 169 0.74 -7.88 21.21
CA ILE A 169 0.62 -7.29 22.54
C ILE A 169 0.19 -8.37 23.53
N SER A 170 1.04 -8.67 24.52
CA SER A 170 0.64 -9.45 25.69
C SER A 170 0.28 -8.53 26.85
N ILE A 171 -0.76 -8.91 27.61
CA ILE A 171 -1.13 -8.27 28.87
C ILE A 171 -0.79 -9.26 29.98
N GLU A 172 0.09 -8.85 30.88
CA GLU A 172 0.73 -9.68 31.90
C GLU A 172 0.59 -9.04 33.28
N ASN A 173 0.81 -9.83 34.34
CA ASN A 173 0.88 -9.35 35.73
C ASN A 173 -0.37 -8.56 36.17
N ILE A 174 -1.55 -8.98 35.72
CA ILE A 174 -2.84 -8.36 36.08
C ILE A 174 -3.08 -8.55 37.59
N ARG A 175 -3.20 -7.45 38.32
CA ARG A 175 -3.61 -7.40 39.73
C ARG A 175 -4.78 -6.42 39.85
N SER A 176 -5.77 -6.78 40.65
CA SER A 176 -6.90 -5.90 40.98
C SER A 176 -6.99 -5.79 42.49
N SER A 177 -6.99 -4.59 43.03
CA SER A 177 -7.31 -4.29 44.42
C SER A 177 -8.49 -3.34 44.49
N THR A 178 -9.27 -3.40 45.57
CA THR A 178 -10.36 -2.46 45.83
C THR A 178 -10.15 -1.88 47.21
N ILE A 179 -10.10 -0.57 47.31
CA ILE A 179 -9.91 0.20 48.54
C ILE A 179 -11.09 1.13 48.69
N TYR A 180 -11.74 1.10 49.85
CA TYR A 180 -12.75 2.08 50.21
C TYR A 180 -12.06 3.36 50.68
N ASP A 181 -12.30 4.49 50.01
CA ASP A 181 -11.75 5.78 50.42
C ASP A 181 -12.77 6.55 51.25
N GLU A 182 -12.61 6.47 52.57
CA GLU A 182 -13.44 7.13 53.59
C GLU A 182 -13.59 8.65 53.36
N LYS A 183 -12.62 9.30 52.70
CA LYS A 183 -12.67 10.76 52.45
C LYS A 183 -13.57 11.14 51.27
N SER A 184 -13.94 10.17 50.43
CA SER A 184 -14.74 10.43 49.22
C SER A 184 -16.00 9.57 49.10
N ASP A 185 -16.27 8.66 50.05
CA ASP A 185 -17.33 7.63 49.99
C ASP A 185 -17.36 6.90 48.63
N ILE A 186 -16.18 6.55 48.14
CA ILE A 186 -16.00 5.88 46.84
C ILE A 186 -15.15 4.63 47.02
N PHE A 187 -15.65 3.52 46.48
CA PHE A 187 -14.87 2.30 46.31
C PHE A 187 -13.95 2.46 45.11
N LYS A 188 -12.67 2.74 45.37
CA LYS A 188 -11.62 2.86 44.35
C LYS A 188 -11.08 1.47 44.01
N ARG A 189 -11.34 1.01 42.79
CA ARG A 189 -10.75 -0.20 42.24
C ARG A 189 -9.50 0.17 41.45
N THR A 190 -8.35 -0.33 41.88
CA THR A 190 -7.09 -0.19 41.14
C THR A 190 -6.81 -1.46 40.38
N ILE A 191 -6.71 -1.35 39.04
CA ILE A 191 -6.33 -2.45 38.15
C ILE A 191 -4.94 -2.13 37.61
N SER A 192 -3.93 -2.89 38.04
CA SER A 192 -2.57 -2.78 37.52
C SER A 192 -2.24 -3.96 36.61
N TYR A 193 -1.59 -3.69 35.49
CA TYR A 193 -1.16 -4.68 34.51
C TYR A 193 0.06 -4.18 33.75
N SER A 194 0.74 -5.10 33.07
CA SER A 194 1.90 -4.80 32.23
C SER A 194 1.54 -5.06 30.78
N VAL A 195 1.67 -4.05 29.93
CA VAL A 195 1.61 -4.20 28.47
C VAL A 195 3.00 -4.59 28.01
N SER A 196 3.15 -5.85 27.62
CA SER A 196 4.41 -6.43 27.12
C SER A 196 4.32 -6.60 25.60
N THR A 197 5.40 -6.26 24.92
CA THR A 197 5.59 -6.44 23.47
C THR A 197 7.01 -6.97 23.23
N VAL A 198 7.32 -7.42 22.01
CA VAL A 198 8.70 -7.81 21.64
C VAL A 198 9.72 -6.68 21.88
N PHE A 199 9.29 -5.43 21.78
CA PHE A 199 10.17 -4.27 21.86
C PHE A 199 10.27 -3.64 23.25
N PHE A 200 9.17 -3.56 23.98
CA PHE A 200 9.11 -2.85 25.26
C PHE A 200 8.05 -3.45 26.19
N ARG A 201 8.22 -3.16 27.48
CA ARG A 201 7.26 -3.49 28.53
C ARG A 201 6.89 -2.21 29.27
N LEU A 202 5.59 -1.94 29.40
CA LEU A 202 5.05 -0.74 30.03
C LEU A 202 4.04 -1.13 31.13
N PRO A 203 4.33 -0.88 32.42
CA PRO A 203 3.34 -1.03 33.47
C PRO A 203 2.30 0.09 33.41
N ILE A 204 1.03 -0.24 33.64
CA ILE A 204 -0.10 0.69 33.69
C ILE A 204 -0.95 0.33 34.91
N ALA A 205 -1.35 1.33 35.68
CA ALA A 205 -2.33 1.21 36.76
C ALA A 205 -3.50 2.16 36.50
N ILE A 206 -4.72 1.63 36.51
CA ILE A 206 -5.95 2.40 36.32
C ILE A 206 -6.71 2.40 37.63
N VAL A 207 -7.05 3.59 38.13
CA VAL A 207 -7.94 3.78 39.28
C VAL A 207 -9.33 4.09 38.77
N ILE A 208 -10.31 3.26 39.12
CA ILE A 208 -11.71 3.33 38.67
C ILE A 208 -12.62 3.48 39.90
N ASP A 209 -13.66 4.30 39.79
CA ASP A 209 -14.77 4.29 40.75
C ASP A 209 -15.68 3.08 40.49
N SER A 210 -15.76 2.16 41.46
CA SER A 210 -16.54 0.92 41.35
C SER A 210 -18.06 1.13 41.33
N ARG A 211 -18.57 2.34 41.67
CA ARG A 211 -20.00 2.68 41.63
C ARG A 211 -20.41 3.29 40.29
N SER A 212 -19.53 4.03 39.62
CA SER A 212 -19.85 4.75 38.37
C SER A 212 -19.07 4.29 37.14
N ASP A 213 -18.17 3.31 37.28
CA ASP A 213 -17.21 2.81 36.28
C ASP A 213 -16.35 3.90 35.62
N LYS A 214 -16.26 5.08 36.25
CA LYS A 214 -15.45 6.21 35.75
C LYS A 214 -13.98 6.02 36.10
N VAL A 215 -13.11 6.21 35.11
CA VAL A 215 -11.66 6.30 35.31
C VAL A 215 -11.34 7.57 36.10
N LEU A 216 -10.89 7.39 37.34
CA LEU A 216 -10.46 8.47 38.23
C LEU A 216 -9.04 8.92 37.91
N GLN A 217 -8.13 7.99 37.64
CA GLN A 217 -6.71 8.26 37.38
C GLN A 217 -6.10 7.14 36.53
N ILE A 218 -5.12 7.50 35.70
CA ILE A 218 -4.23 6.54 35.04
C ILE A 218 -2.83 6.87 35.51
N ASP A 219 -2.18 5.91 36.16
CA ASP A 219 -0.81 5.99 36.61
C ASP A 219 0.06 5.02 35.82
N ILE A 220 1.30 5.40 35.59
CA ILE A 220 2.36 4.47 35.22
C ILE A 220 3.18 4.31 36.49
N PRO A 221 3.01 3.23 37.28
CA PRO A 221 3.92 2.98 38.38
C PRO A 221 5.33 2.83 37.78
N GLU A 222 6.33 3.51 38.36
CA GLU A 222 7.65 3.83 37.77
C GLU A 222 7.74 5.16 36.97
N LEU A 223 6.70 6.02 36.90
CA LEU A 223 6.83 7.39 36.36
C LEU A 223 7.75 8.30 37.21
N SER A 224 7.98 7.95 38.47
CA SER A 224 8.72 8.76 39.46
C SER A 224 10.22 8.49 39.48
N ASP A 225 10.66 7.29 39.08
CA ASP A 225 12.07 6.97 38.98
C ASP A 225 12.57 7.33 37.58
N LYS A 226 13.78 7.88 37.49
CA LYS A 226 14.36 8.42 36.25
C LYS A 226 14.89 7.32 35.32
N ASP A 227 14.37 6.11 35.47
CA ASP A 227 15.00 4.88 35.04
C ASP A 227 14.26 4.21 33.87
N GLY A 228 15.04 3.85 32.85
CA GLY A 228 14.68 2.80 31.90
C GLY A 228 13.51 3.09 30.96
N ILE A 229 12.26 2.98 31.42
CA ILE A 229 11.10 2.70 30.55
C ILE A 229 10.72 3.90 29.68
N ILE A 230 10.59 5.10 30.25
CA ILE A 230 10.26 6.30 29.46
C ILE A 230 11.44 6.68 28.54
N MET A 231 12.68 6.51 29.00
CA MET A 231 13.89 6.63 28.17
C MET A 231 13.86 5.66 26.98
N ASN A 232 13.53 4.39 27.22
CA ASN A 232 13.38 3.37 26.18
C ASN A 232 12.29 3.74 25.18
N LEU A 233 11.12 4.23 25.63
CA LEU A 233 10.07 4.71 24.73
C LEU A 233 10.49 5.97 23.96
N MET A 234 11.23 6.90 24.58
CA MET A 234 11.77 8.09 23.89
C MET A 234 12.78 7.73 22.79
N LEU A 235 13.58 6.67 22.98
CA LEU A 235 14.48 6.13 21.96
C LEU A 235 13.72 5.53 20.75
N LEU A 236 12.48 5.05 20.96
CA LEU A 236 11.62 4.52 19.90
C LEU A 236 10.84 5.63 19.17
N SER A 237 10.16 6.49 19.93
CA SER A 237 9.45 7.67 19.43
C SER A 237 9.33 8.72 20.53
N LYS A 238 10.09 9.81 20.39
CA LYS A 238 9.99 10.98 21.28
C LYS A 238 8.62 11.65 21.19
N GLN A 239 8.09 11.83 19.97
CA GLN A 239 6.79 12.48 19.75
C GLN A 239 5.65 11.73 20.45
N TYR A 240 5.68 10.39 20.40
CA TYR A 240 4.71 9.56 21.11
C TYR A 240 4.73 9.80 22.63
N VAL A 241 5.92 9.81 23.24
CA VAL A 241 6.06 10.07 24.69
C VAL A 241 5.57 11.48 25.06
N ASP A 242 5.89 12.49 24.26
CA ASP A 242 5.39 13.87 24.46
C ASP A 242 3.85 13.92 24.49
N ILE A 243 3.18 13.20 23.58
CA ILE A 243 1.71 13.14 23.49
C ILE A 243 1.12 12.30 24.64
N LEU A 244 1.73 11.17 24.97
CA LEU A 244 1.30 10.30 26.07
C LEU A 244 1.25 11.07 27.40
N LEU A 245 2.33 11.80 27.72
CA LEU A 245 2.47 12.56 28.96
C LEU A 245 1.60 13.84 28.98
N LYS A 246 1.50 14.58 27.87
CA LYS A 246 0.77 15.87 27.83
C LYS A 246 -0.72 15.75 27.53
N ASN A 247 -1.16 14.68 26.87
CA ASN A 247 -2.52 14.55 26.35
C ASN A 247 -3.25 13.31 26.89
N TYR A 248 -2.69 12.10 26.74
CA TYR A 248 -3.45 10.88 26.99
C TYR A 248 -3.60 10.54 28.48
N ILE A 249 -2.52 10.63 29.26
CA ILE A 249 -2.57 10.38 30.71
C ILE A 249 -3.40 11.44 31.44
N PRO A 250 -3.18 12.77 31.28
CA PRO A 250 -3.95 13.77 32.02
C PRO A 250 -5.44 13.78 31.68
N LYS A 251 -5.80 13.45 30.43
CA LYS A 251 -7.19 13.36 29.97
C LYS A 251 -7.79 11.96 30.15
N LYS A 252 -7.09 11.03 30.82
CA LYS A 252 -7.57 9.69 31.21
C LYS A 252 -8.01 8.83 30.03
N LYS A 253 -7.39 9.01 28.86
CA LYS A 253 -7.79 8.35 27.60
C LYS A 253 -7.12 6.99 27.42
N ILE A 254 -7.53 6.00 28.23
CA ILE A 254 -6.88 4.67 28.22
C ILE A 254 -6.93 3.99 26.85
N ASP A 255 -8.05 4.11 26.13
CA ASP A 255 -8.22 3.46 24.82
C ASP A 255 -7.19 3.96 23.80
N LEU A 256 -6.90 5.26 23.80
CA LEU A 256 -5.87 5.85 22.95
C LEU A 256 -4.47 5.39 23.36
N ILE A 257 -4.19 5.21 24.66
CA ILE A 257 -2.90 4.65 25.11
C ILE A 257 -2.75 3.23 24.57
N MET A 258 -3.73 2.36 24.78
CA MET A 258 -3.67 0.97 24.32
C MET A 258 -3.58 0.86 22.79
N PHE A 259 -4.38 1.65 22.06
CA PHE A 259 -4.38 1.65 20.59
C PHE A 259 -3.06 2.18 20.02
N SER A 260 -2.53 3.30 20.54
CA SER A 260 -1.28 3.89 20.06
C SER A 260 -0.04 3.06 20.40
N LEU A 261 -0.02 2.33 21.53
CA LEU A 261 1.00 1.32 21.81
C LEU A 261 0.95 0.17 20.80
N GLY A 262 -0.25 -0.26 20.39
CA GLY A 262 -0.42 -1.24 19.33
C GLY A 262 0.08 -0.73 17.98
N SER A 263 -0.35 0.46 17.58
CA SER A 263 0.09 1.11 16.34
C SER A 263 1.62 1.33 16.31
N LEU A 264 2.21 1.79 17.42
CA LEU A 264 3.66 1.90 17.60
C LEU A 264 4.37 0.54 17.42
N THR A 265 3.81 -0.54 17.98
CA THR A 265 4.37 -1.90 17.85
C THR A 265 4.36 -2.37 16.40
N THR A 266 3.26 -2.16 15.68
CA THR A 266 3.16 -2.49 14.25
C THR A 266 4.16 -1.69 13.41
N CYS A 267 4.29 -0.38 13.64
CA CYS A 267 5.29 0.46 12.96
C CYS A 267 6.72 0.00 13.25
N LEU A 268 7.02 -0.37 14.51
CA LEU A 268 8.32 -0.90 14.91
C LEU A 268 8.68 -2.20 14.19
N LYS A 269 7.74 -3.17 14.10
CA LYS A 269 7.95 -4.41 13.33
C LYS A 269 8.21 -4.12 11.86
N GLN A 270 7.38 -3.30 11.22
CA GLN A 270 7.56 -2.94 9.82
C GLN A 270 8.93 -2.29 9.59
N ARG A 271 9.34 -1.38 10.47
CA ARG A 271 10.65 -0.72 10.41
C ARG A 271 11.81 -1.70 10.60
N CYS A 272 11.77 -2.59 11.59
CA CYS A 272 12.81 -3.60 11.79
C CYS A 272 12.91 -4.54 10.57
N HIS A 273 11.78 -4.98 10.02
CA HIS A 273 11.73 -5.82 8.82
C HIS A 273 12.34 -5.14 7.58
N GLU A 274 11.99 -3.88 7.29
CA GLU A 274 12.59 -3.14 6.17
C GLU A 274 14.07 -2.83 6.40
N ILE A 275 14.49 -2.54 7.64
CA ILE A 275 15.91 -2.39 7.98
C ILE A 275 16.66 -3.71 7.73
N CYS A 276 16.14 -4.86 8.18
CA CYS A 276 16.76 -6.16 7.94
C CYS A 276 16.95 -6.44 6.43
N LYS A 277 15.92 -6.19 5.60
CA LYS A 277 16.06 -6.28 4.13
C LYS A 277 17.13 -5.35 3.57
N VAL A 278 17.27 -4.12 4.09
CA VAL A 278 18.36 -3.20 3.68
C VAL A 278 19.73 -3.80 4.06
N PHE A 279 19.85 -4.42 5.23
CA PHE A 279 21.09 -5.09 5.65
C PHE A 279 21.43 -6.33 4.83
N GLU A 280 20.43 -7.11 4.39
CA GLU A 280 20.61 -8.26 3.51
C GLU A 280 21.07 -7.83 2.11
N VAL A 281 20.35 -6.90 1.48
CA VAL A 281 20.59 -6.49 0.08
C VAL A 281 21.82 -5.59 -0.06
N PHE A 282 21.97 -4.59 0.81
CA PHE A 282 23.06 -3.60 0.71
C PHE A 282 24.23 -3.88 1.67
N GLY A 283 24.29 -5.09 2.24
CA GLY A 283 25.27 -5.48 3.26
C GLY A 283 26.75 -5.36 2.86
N SER A 284 27.07 -5.27 1.56
CA SER A 284 28.40 -4.94 1.05
C SER A 284 28.82 -3.48 1.32
N PHE A 285 27.86 -2.54 1.30
CA PHE A 285 28.09 -1.09 1.39
C PHE A 285 27.97 -0.54 2.82
N ILE A 286 27.66 -1.36 3.81
CA ILE A 286 27.40 -0.90 5.18
C ILE A 286 28.69 -0.64 5.97
N LYS A 287 28.84 0.58 6.50
CA LYS A 287 30.02 1.03 7.29
C LYS A 287 30.31 0.13 8.51
N ASN A 288 29.26 -0.42 9.12
CA ASN A 288 29.32 -1.07 10.43
C ASN A 288 29.47 -2.60 10.36
N LYS A 289 30.72 -3.08 10.15
CA LYS A 289 31.02 -4.54 10.07
C LYS A 289 30.55 -5.35 11.29
N LYS A 290 30.57 -4.77 12.51
CA LYS A 290 30.08 -5.44 13.73
C LYS A 290 28.58 -5.75 13.70
N VAL A 291 27.78 -4.90 13.06
CA VAL A 291 26.34 -5.12 12.92
C VAL A 291 26.07 -6.23 11.92
N LYS A 292 26.82 -6.26 10.81
CA LYS A 292 26.75 -7.32 9.79
C LYS A 292 27.01 -8.71 10.36
N THR A 293 28.00 -8.86 11.26
CA THR A 293 28.36 -10.16 11.88
C THR A 293 27.35 -10.69 12.90
N ASN A 294 26.51 -9.83 13.49
CA ASN A 294 25.47 -10.23 14.41
C ASN A 294 24.24 -10.71 13.64
N ILE A 295 23.77 -9.93 12.67
CA ILE A 295 22.62 -10.28 11.82
C ILE A 295 22.82 -11.62 11.11
N SER A 296 24.01 -11.87 10.53
CA SER A 296 24.28 -13.13 9.83
C SER A 296 24.45 -14.35 10.74
N LYS A 297 24.49 -14.17 12.06
CA LYS A 297 24.48 -15.25 13.07
C LYS A 297 23.12 -15.40 13.75
N GLU A 298 22.40 -14.30 13.90
CA GLU A 298 21.06 -14.21 14.51
C GLU A 298 19.92 -14.46 13.48
N ALA A 299 20.22 -14.58 12.18
CA ALA A 299 19.24 -14.74 11.10
C ALA A 299 18.27 -15.93 11.23
N ASN A 300 18.58 -16.94 12.05
CA ASN A 300 17.68 -18.05 12.34
C ASN A 300 16.59 -17.71 13.40
N ASP A 301 16.69 -16.56 14.07
CA ASP A 301 15.72 -16.10 15.06
C ASP A 301 15.31 -14.64 14.79
N HIS A 302 14.16 -14.49 14.13
CA HIS A 302 13.56 -13.20 13.81
C HIS A 302 13.31 -12.32 15.05
N LEU A 303 13.11 -12.94 16.23
CA LEU A 303 12.82 -12.22 17.47
C LEU A 303 14.09 -11.55 18.03
N ILE A 304 15.24 -12.23 17.98
CA ILE A 304 16.53 -11.68 18.43
C ILE A 304 16.98 -10.56 17.50
N THR A 305 16.84 -10.74 16.18
CA THR A 305 17.18 -9.71 15.19
C THR A 305 16.29 -8.45 15.33
N ASP A 306 14.99 -8.60 15.54
CA ASP A 306 14.07 -7.48 15.82
C ASP A 306 14.47 -6.69 17.09
N ILE A 307 14.84 -7.39 18.17
CA ILE A 307 15.32 -6.76 19.42
C ILE A 307 16.65 -6.03 19.17
N SER A 308 17.60 -6.66 18.46
CA SER A 308 18.89 -6.07 18.06
C SER A 308 18.75 -4.85 17.12
N MET A 309 17.63 -4.72 16.40
CA MET A 309 17.32 -3.59 15.51
C MET A 309 16.49 -2.48 16.16
N ARG A 310 15.80 -2.78 17.27
CA ARG A 310 14.92 -1.86 18.00
C ARG A 310 15.49 -0.44 18.19
N SER A 311 16.77 -0.31 18.52
CA SER A 311 17.43 0.97 18.82
C SER A 311 18.02 1.70 17.60
N LYS A 312 17.98 1.10 16.41
CA LYS A 312 18.59 1.68 15.20
C LYS A 312 17.56 2.48 14.42
N ASN A 313 17.57 3.80 14.62
CA ASN A 313 16.75 4.74 13.88
C ASN A 313 17.41 5.20 12.57
N SER A 314 18.64 4.74 12.27
CA SER A 314 19.35 5.09 11.03
C SER A 314 20.27 3.98 10.50
N VAL A 315 20.46 3.96 9.17
CA VAL A 315 21.36 3.07 8.44
C VAL A 315 22.26 3.91 7.54
N THR A 316 23.58 3.79 7.70
CA THR A 316 24.58 4.47 6.87
C THR A 316 25.16 3.50 5.83
N LEU A 317 24.95 3.79 4.55
CA LEU A 317 25.60 3.12 3.42
C LEU A 317 26.76 3.99 2.90
N LEU A 318 27.89 3.37 2.58
CA LEU A 318 29.04 3.98 1.90
C LEU A 318 29.17 3.38 0.51
N VAL A 319 28.95 4.20 -0.50
CA VAL A 319 28.96 3.80 -1.91
C VAL A 319 30.22 4.37 -2.57
N PRO A 320 31.16 3.55 -3.07
CA PRO A 320 32.37 4.06 -3.69
C PRO A 320 32.05 4.86 -4.95
N SER A 321 32.75 5.98 -5.15
CA SER A 321 32.57 6.81 -6.33
C SER A 321 33.51 6.36 -7.45
N LYS A 322 32.97 6.16 -8.68
CA LYS A 322 33.78 5.79 -9.85
C LYS A 322 34.92 6.78 -10.16
N SER A 323 34.82 8.02 -9.68
CA SER A 323 35.80 9.09 -9.97
C SER A 323 37.11 9.00 -9.18
N SER A 324 37.16 8.27 -8.05
CA SER A 324 38.39 8.08 -7.26
C SER A 324 38.18 7.01 -6.18
N ASN A 325 39.19 6.16 -5.95
CA ASN A 325 39.19 5.17 -4.87
C ASN A 325 39.06 5.78 -3.45
N GLU A 326 39.36 7.07 -3.29
CA GLU A 326 39.29 7.81 -2.01
C GLU A 326 37.96 8.59 -1.84
N ALA A 327 37.09 8.56 -2.83
CA ALA A 327 35.82 9.27 -2.84
C ALA A 327 34.64 8.30 -2.66
N TYR A 328 33.71 8.63 -1.77
CA TYR A 328 32.49 7.84 -1.56
C TYR A 328 31.27 8.73 -1.31
N PHE A 329 30.11 8.23 -1.71
CA PHE A 329 28.83 8.80 -1.30
C PHE A 329 28.40 8.12 -0.01
N LYS A 330 28.16 8.92 1.02
CA LYS A 330 27.57 8.49 2.28
C LYS A 330 26.06 8.74 2.20
N LEU A 331 25.29 7.69 2.37
CA LEU A 331 23.84 7.72 2.42
C LEU A 331 23.42 7.43 3.85
N ASP A 332 22.89 8.44 4.56
CA ASP A 332 22.27 8.26 5.87
C ASP A 332 20.75 8.18 5.68
N LEU A 333 20.22 6.96 5.75
CA LEU A 333 18.80 6.66 5.76
C LEU A 333 18.30 6.72 7.21
N ILE A 334 17.34 7.57 7.50
CA ILE A 334 16.78 7.81 8.84
C ILE A 334 15.30 7.44 8.84
N TRP A 335 14.89 6.70 9.87
CA TRP A 335 13.54 6.22 10.12
C TRP A 335 13.07 6.70 11.50
N GLU A 336 12.21 7.71 11.51
CA GLU A 336 11.57 8.22 12.72
C GLU A 336 10.15 7.65 12.81
N ILE A 337 9.71 7.28 14.02
CA ILE A 337 8.29 6.92 14.24
C ILE A 337 7.59 8.12 14.84
N CYS A 338 6.58 8.60 14.13
CA CYS A 338 5.82 9.81 14.42
C CYS A 338 4.36 9.46 14.70
N VAL A 339 3.66 10.30 15.47
CA VAL A 339 2.20 10.16 15.62
C VAL A 339 1.57 10.95 14.48
N THR A 340 0.94 10.25 13.54
CA THR A 340 0.31 10.84 12.34
C THR A 340 -1.08 11.38 12.64
N ASP A 341 -1.79 10.78 13.60
CA ASP A 341 -3.07 11.27 14.11
C ASP A 341 -3.09 11.24 15.64
N ASN A 342 -3.07 12.43 16.25
CA ASN A 342 -3.09 12.64 17.71
C ASN A 342 -4.49 12.49 18.35
N ILE A 343 -5.54 12.38 17.53
CA ILE A 343 -6.94 12.20 17.95
C ILE A 343 -7.27 10.71 18.00
N LEU A 344 -6.88 9.97 16.96
CA LEU A 344 -7.06 8.51 16.87
C LEU A 344 -5.91 7.72 17.51
N GLY A 345 -4.75 8.34 17.73
CA GLY A 345 -3.56 7.67 18.27
C GLY A 345 -2.83 6.79 17.24
N VAL A 346 -2.89 7.15 15.96
CA VAL A 346 -2.21 6.42 14.88
C VAL A 346 -0.75 6.84 14.82
N CYS A 347 0.15 5.86 14.84
CA CYS A 347 1.57 6.03 14.56
C CYS A 347 1.87 5.75 13.09
N GLY A 348 2.94 6.36 12.57
CA GLY A 348 3.44 6.16 11.21
C GLY A 348 4.96 6.25 11.15
N ASN A 349 5.53 5.73 10.07
CA ASN A 349 6.96 5.76 9.79
C ASN A 349 7.29 6.98 8.91
N GLU A 350 8.08 7.92 9.40
CA GLU A 350 8.66 9.00 8.60
C GLU A 350 10.07 8.59 8.12
N LEU A 351 10.30 8.76 6.82
CA LEU A 351 11.51 8.34 6.11
C LEU A 351 12.26 9.56 5.57
N ARG A 352 13.55 9.65 5.86
CA ARG A 352 14.43 10.70 5.32
C ARG A 352 15.74 10.10 4.84
N LEU A 353 16.23 10.54 3.67
CA LEU A 353 17.51 10.13 3.10
C LEU A 353 18.41 11.35 2.88
N TYR A 354 19.56 11.36 3.54
CA TYR A 354 20.62 12.34 3.31
C TYR A 354 21.74 11.70 2.49
N ILE A 355 22.15 12.35 1.40
CA ILE A 355 23.22 11.87 0.52
C ILE A 355 24.32 12.93 0.47
N THR A 356 25.49 12.60 0.99
CA THR A 356 26.66 13.50 1.05
C THR A 356 27.85 12.87 0.33
N LYS A 357 28.58 13.64 -0.47
CA LYS A 357 29.85 13.18 -1.06
C LYS A 357 30.98 13.47 -0.09
N GLU A 358 31.72 12.43 0.30
CA GLU A 358 32.91 12.52 1.14
C GLU A 358 34.15 12.12 0.32
N VAL A 359 35.24 12.87 0.50
CA VAL A 359 36.56 12.58 -0.10
C VAL A 359 37.58 12.65 1.02
N ASN A 360 38.36 11.59 1.24
CA ASN A 360 39.29 11.47 2.37
C ASN A 360 38.65 11.78 3.74
N GLY A 361 37.38 11.39 3.91
CA GLY A 361 36.60 11.61 5.13
C GLY A 361 36.09 13.04 5.34
N VAL A 362 36.36 13.96 4.40
CA VAL A 362 35.84 15.33 4.42
C VAL A 362 34.60 15.42 3.52
N ARG A 363 33.49 15.90 4.06
CA ARG A 363 32.25 16.21 3.32
C ARG A 363 32.52 17.34 2.34
N GLN A 364 32.38 17.08 1.04
CA GLN A 364 32.51 18.09 0.00
C GLN A 364 31.20 18.82 -0.25
N TYR A 365 30.13 18.08 -0.53
CA TYR A 365 28.80 18.64 -0.84
C TYR A 365 27.67 17.65 -0.61
N ASP A 366 26.46 18.17 -0.56
CA ASP A 366 25.22 17.41 -0.43
C ASP A 366 24.53 17.29 -1.80
N ILE A 367 23.96 16.12 -2.08
CA ILE A 367 23.10 15.97 -3.26
C ILE A 367 21.73 16.58 -2.93
N LYS A 368 21.53 17.84 -3.37
CA LYS A 368 20.24 18.53 -3.30
C LYS A 368 19.16 17.69 -3.98
N ASN A 369 17.95 17.72 -3.42
CA ASN A 369 16.77 16.95 -3.87
C ASN A 369 16.89 15.41 -3.81
N GLY A 370 17.98 14.84 -3.28
CA GLY A 370 18.09 13.38 -3.09
C GLY A 370 16.99 12.80 -2.19
N ASN A 371 16.61 13.54 -1.13
CA ASN A 371 15.53 13.14 -0.23
C ASN A 371 14.15 13.13 -0.90
N SER A 372 13.80 14.17 -1.67
CA SER A 372 12.48 14.28 -2.32
C SER A 372 12.32 13.24 -3.44
N LEU A 373 13.37 13.00 -4.22
CA LEU A 373 13.40 11.92 -5.21
C LEU A 373 13.26 10.54 -4.56
N PHE A 374 13.95 10.31 -3.44
CA PHE A 374 13.80 9.06 -2.69
C PHE A 374 12.37 8.87 -2.15
N ILE A 375 11.78 9.88 -1.52
CA ILE A 375 10.42 9.79 -0.97
C ILE A 375 9.38 9.51 -2.08
N GLY A 376 9.49 10.14 -3.25
CA GLY A 376 8.64 9.85 -4.40
C GLY A 376 8.77 8.40 -4.87
N LEU A 377 9.99 7.91 -5.06
CA LEU A 377 10.24 6.51 -5.43
C LEU A 377 9.70 5.53 -4.36
N VAL A 378 9.82 5.85 -3.07
CA VAL A 378 9.34 4.99 -1.98
C VAL A 378 7.83 4.79 -2.03
N GLN A 379 7.08 5.82 -2.42
CA GLN A 379 5.62 5.74 -2.57
C GLN A 379 5.20 4.82 -3.73
N GLU A 380 5.93 4.81 -4.85
CA GLU A 380 5.62 3.98 -6.02
C GLU A 380 6.17 2.55 -5.93
N TYR A 381 7.38 2.37 -5.39
CA TYR A 381 8.15 1.13 -5.52
C TYR A 381 8.56 0.48 -4.20
N GLY A 382 8.34 1.15 -3.05
CA GLY A 382 8.82 0.71 -1.75
C GLY A 382 10.33 0.89 -1.55
N VAL A 383 10.81 0.76 -0.31
CA VAL A 383 12.15 1.23 0.09
C VAL A 383 13.29 0.51 -0.63
N ILE A 384 13.28 -0.83 -0.64
CA ILE A 384 14.37 -1.62 -1.23
C ILE A 384 14.54 -1.34 -2.72
N ARG A 385 13.43 -1.27 -3.48
CA ARG A 385 13.46 -1.02 -4.93
C ARG A 385 13.86 0.43 -5.22
N SER A 386 13.43 1.38 -4.41
CA SER A 386 13.84 2.79 -4.49
C SER A 386 15.34 2.96 -4.28
N LEU A 387 15.92 2.27 -3.30
CA LEU A 387 17.36 2.24 -3.09
C LEU A 387 18.09 1.60 -4.27
N LYS A 388 17.60 0.49 -4.84
CA LYS A 388 18.19 -0.10 -6.06
C LYS A 388 18.15 0.85 -7.27
N ILE A 389 17.04 1.58 -7.45
CA ILE A 389 16.91 2.60 -8.50
C ILE A 389 17.92 3.73 -8.26
N LEU A 390 18.03 4.26 -7.04
CA LEU A 390 19.05 5.26 -6.68
C LEU A 390 20.48 4.77 -6.94
N PHE A 391 20.82 3.55 -6.56
CA PHE A 391 22.15 2.98 -6.78
C PHE A 391 22.48 2.88 -8.28
N LYS A 392 21.52 2.42 -9.10
CA LYS A 392 21.71 2.31 -10.54
C LYS A 392 21.73 3.67 -11.25
N SER A 393 20.88 4.62 -10.84
CA SER A 393 20.68 5.89 -11.56
C SER A 393 21.58 7.04 -11.09
N VAL A 394 21.99 7.07 -9.81
CA VAL A 394 22.79 8.16 -9.23
C VAL A 394 24.25 7.77 -9.01
N PHE A 395 24.53 6.50 -8.72
CA PHE A 395 25.90 6.00 -8.50
C PHE A 395 26.39 5.05 -9.59
N GLU A 396 25.52 4.70 -10.55
CA GLU A 396 25.80 3.77 -11.66
C GLU A 396 26.36 2.40 -11.19
N ILE A 397 25.83 1.89 -10.09
CA ILE A 397 26.20 0.62 -9.47
C ILE A 397 24.98 -0.32 -9.47
N GLU A 398 25.17 -1.55 -9.90
CA GLU A 398 24.15 -2.60 -9.80
C GLU A 398 24.27 -3.37 -8.48
N VAL A 399 23.11 -3.66 -7.86
CA VAL A 399 22.93 -4.30 -6.54
C VAL A 399 21.73 -5.23 -6.60
#